data_AF-A0A3A9S8D2-F1
#
_entry.id   AF-A0A3A9S8D2-F1
#
_cell.length_a   1.000
_cell.length_b   1.000
_cell.length_c   1.000
_cell.angle_alpha   90.00
_cell.angle_beta   90.00
_cell.angle_gamma   90.00
#
_symmetry.space_group_name_H-M   'P 1'
#
loop_
_entity.id
_entity.type
_entity.pdbx_description
1 polymer ?
#
loop_
_entity_poly.entity_id
_entity_poly.type
_entity_poly.pdbx_seq_one_letter_code
_entity_poly.pdbx_strand_id
1 'polypeptide(L)'
;MSYAEQQFTIDELTEVIDKAAVGVPPANMQQFNISAGDAKVTITALEPADTEVDGQLVCSCKGFVIVMNTDHYPVDETDGDVVVNHVATGDALTEEVTGLTNDQQYYFSAFPYSDHKVVNRAAGLRVLAGNHPNRATATPQEYVLYGFKRTKADSNPATRVAATDMAVGVTPASMNASTGEIDLGGWANAWFVTGNKPVMMKSDGTVDYELNPNDYTKKLDGTASDVANTSYDGNAMALFPTCWVKRWQDSTYEYFQVCNIQLNSDFKAYAHERADGSIMEWFARSIYDAGVVGSKARSISGLTPCNTVAGGTQLSYAQANGSLWDSDTWSRVALIWDLLTLMSLNDDVQTAWGYGWYTGMSQASHLKAAGLGNTKGQFWGKRENNVVKVFHTENFWGNIWKIMQGLVYNTTGKYGVKMKAPYNTSGSGYTATAFGMSGTSGGYQSAHNMSEYGCLPITVSGSDSTYIPDGAWWNTTQQNFARFGGSGGNGLLVGRAL
;
A
#
# COMPACT_ATOMS: atom_id res chain seq x y z
N MET A 1 52.84 48.74 23.62
CA MET A 1 52.18 48.16 22.43
C MET A 1 51.54 49.30 21.66
N SER A 2 51.96 49.50 20.42
CA SER A 2 51.32 50.47 19.53
C SER A 2 49.93 49.98 19.12
N TYR A 3 49.05 50.88 18.68
CA TYR A 3 47.69 50.54 18.24
C TYR A 3 47.69 49.50 17.10
N ALA A 4 48.71 49.54 16.23
CA ALA A 4 48.89 48.58 15.13
C ALA A 4 49.28 47.18 15.62
N GLU A 5 50.09 47.08 16.68
CA GLU A 5 50.45 45.80 17.30
C GLU A 5 49.25 45.18 18.03
N GLN A 6 48.39 46.00 18.65
CA GLN A 6 47.15 45.52 19.28
C GLN A 6 46.15 45.00 18.24
N GLN A 7 45.97 45.71 17.13
CA GLN A 7 45.06 45.30 16.06
C GLN A 7 45.53 44.01 15.37
N PHE A 8 46.82 43.91 15.07
CA PHE A 8 47.40 42.68 14.49
C PHE A 8 47.23 41.47 15.41
N THR A 9 47.45 41.65 16.71
CA THR A 9 47.28 40.57 17.69
C THR A 9 45.81 40.17 17.84
N ILE A 10 44.88 41.12 17.77
CA ILE A 10 43.44 40.85 17.76
C ILE A 10 43.04 40.10 16.49
N ASP A 11 43.55 40.50 15.33
CA ASP A 11 43.24 39.87 14.04
C ASP A 11 43.81 38.43 13.99
N GLU A 12 45.05 38.20 14.46
CA GLU A 12 45.63 36.85 14.59
C GLU A 12 44.86 35.99 15.61
N LEU A 13 44.49 36.53 16.77
CA LEU A 13 43.71 35.80 17.77
C LEU A 13 42.31 35.47 17.26
N THR A 14 41.70 36.37 16.51
CA THR A 14 40.38 36.15 15.88
C THR A 14 40.50 35.06 14.81
N GLU A 15 41.55 35.07 14.00
CA GLU A 15 41.81 34.04 13.00
C GLU A 15 42.12 32.66 13.64
N VAL A 16 42.82 32.63 14.78
CA VAL A 16 43.09 31.40 15.55
C VAL A 16 41.81 30.87 16.22
N ILE A 17 40.97 31.74 16.80
CA ILE A 17 39.68 31.37 17.39
C ILE A 17 38.73 30.84 16.30
N ASP A 18 38.67 31.51 15.15
CA ASP A 18 37.85 31.11 14.00
C ASP A 18 38.28 29.77 13.37
N LYS A 19 39.57 29.41 13.51
CA LYS A 19 40.12 28.12 13.06
C LYS A 19 39.99 27.00 14.08
N ALA A 20 39.81 27.32 15.36
CA ALA A 20 39.85 26.31 16.42
C ALA A 20 38.56 25.48 16.56
N ALA A 21 37.43 25.90 15.96
CA ALA A 21 36.13 25.20 16.00
C ALA A 21 35.83 24.59 17.38
N VAL A 22 35.87 25.43 18.43
CA VAL A 22 35.70 25.02 19.82
C VAL A 22 34.24 25.18 20.21
N GLY A 23 33.60 24.12 20.69
CA GLY A 23 32.20 24.18 21.14
C GLY A 23 31.51 22.82 21.13
N VAL A 24 30.23 22.83 21.49
CA VAL A 24 29.35 21.65 21.41
C VAL A 24 28.75 21.61 19.99
N PRO A 25 28.81 20.47 19.27
CA PRO A 25 28.14 20.36 17.98
C PRO A 25 26.61 20.41 18.15
N PRO A 26 25.86 20.83 17.12
CA PRO A 26 24.40 20.72 17.15
C PRO A 26 23.92 19.28 17.38
N ALA A 27 22.68 19.13 17.83
CA ALA A 27 22.04 17.83 17.98
C ALA A 27 21.82 17.13 16.61
N ASN A 28 21.12 15.99 16.62
CA ASN A 28 20.71 15.31 15.40
C ASN A 28 19.59 16.09 14.69
N MET A 29 19.46 15.87 13.39
CA MET A 29 18.40 16.45 12.57
C MET A 29 17.03 16.14 13.20
N GLN A 30 16.12 17.11 13.21
CA GLN A 30 14.74 16.87 13.62
C GLN A 30 14.00 16.01 12.59
N GLN A 31 14.36 16.17 11.31
CA GLN A 31 13.85 15.38 10.21
C GLN A 31 14.97 15.14 9.20
N PHE A 32 15.09 13.90 8.73
CA PHE A 32 15.96 13.56 7.60
C PHE A 32 15.39 12.34 6.89
N ASN A 33 14.65 12.58 5.81
CA ASN A 33 14.02 11.55 5.00
C ASN A 33 14.49 11.67 3.56
N ILE A 34 14.72 10.53 2.91
CA ILE A 34 15.06 10.46 1.50
C ILE A 34 14.09 9.50 0.83
N SER A 35 13.51 9.95 -0.28
CA SER A 35 12.61 9.15 -1.10
C SER A 35 13.20 8.98 -2.50
N ALA A 36 13.19 7.76 -3.00
CA ALA A 36 13.71 7.44 -4.33
C ALA A 36 12.68 7.84 -5.41
N GLY A 37 13.20 8.39 -6.51
CA GLY A 37 12.47 8.66 -7.74
C GLY A 37 13.19 8.04 -8.95
N ASP A 38 12.73 8.37 -10.15
CA ASP A 38 13.41 7.98 -11.39
C ASP A 38 14.61 8.88 -11.67
N ALA A 39 15.79 8.27 -11.67
CA ALA A 39 17.10 8.92 -11.81
C ALA A 39 17.30 10.09 -10.81
N LYS A 40 16.62 10.04 -9.66
CA LYS A 40 16.64 11.09 -8.65
C LYS A 40 16.31 10.59 -7.25
N VAL A 41 16.58 11.44 -6.27
CA VAL A 41 16.00 11.35 -4.92
C VAL A 41 15.41 12.69 -4.50
N THR A 42 14.38 12.66 -3.66
CA THR A 42 13.85 13.84 -2.97
C THR A 42 14.22 13.75 -1.49
N ILE A 43 14.93 14.77 -1.01
CA ILE A 43 15.40 14.93 0.37
C ILE A 43 14.42 15.85 1.08
N THR A 44 13.92 15.43 2.25
CA THR A 44 13.21 16.31 3.19
C THR A 44 13.97 16.37 4.49
N ALA A 45 14.39 17.55 4.91
CA ALA A 45 15.28 17.74 6.06
C ALA A 45 14.85 18.94 6.92
N LEU A 46 14.99 18.82 8.23
CA LEU A 46 14.79 19.91 9.19
C LEU A 46 15.97 19.91 10.17
N GLU A 47 16.64 21.05 10.29
CA GLU A 47 17.77 21.27 11.17
C GLU A 47 17.44 20.90 12.63
N PRO A 48 18.46 20.59 13.45
CA PRO A 48 18.30 20.51 14.89
C PRO A 48 17.76 21.82 15.47
N ALA A 49 16.93 21.72 16.51
CA ALA A 49 16.66 22.88 17.36
C ALA A 49 17.94 23.30 18.11
N ASP A 50 18.00 24.57 18.49
CA ASP A 50 19.06 25.07 19.37
C ASP A 50 19.11 24.27 20.68
N THR A 51 20.32 24.03 21.16
CA THR A 51 20.54 23.24 22.39
C THR A 51 20.59 24.17 23.58
N GLU A 52 19.61 24.03 24.48
CA GLU A 52 19.58 24.70 25.77
C GLU A 52 19.77 23.69 26.91
N VAL A 53 20.56 24.07 27.92
CA VAL A 53 20.74 23.31 29.16
C VAL A 53 20.45 24.25 30.32
N ASP A 54 19.48 23.89 31.17
CA ASP A 54 19.04 24.69 32.32
C ASP A 54 18.66 26.15 31.95
N GLY A 55 18.07 26.34 30.77
CA GLY A 55 17.65 27.65 30.26
C GLY A 55 18.79 28.52 29.72
N GLN A 56 20.00 27.97 29.61
CA GLN A 56 21.14 28.61 28.95
C GLN A 56 21.35 28.02 27.56
N LEU A 57 21.42 28.88 26.55
CA LEU A 57 21.79 28.50 25.18
C LEU A 57 23.25 28.02 25.14
N VAL A 58 23.45 26.78 24.72
CA VAL A 58 24.75 26.10 24.65
C VAL A 58 25.26 25.98 23.21
N CYS A 59 24.35 25.79 22.25
CA CYS A 59 24.69 25.68 20.83
C CYS A 59 23.53 26.18 19.98
N SER A 60 23.79 27.15 19.11
CA SER A 60 22.87 27.53 18.04
C SER A 60 23.20 26.80 16.74
N CYS A 61 22.20 26.19 16.12
CA CYS A 61 22.36 25.54 14.83
C CYS A 61 22.34 26.59 13.71
N LYS A 62 23.43 26.69 12.95
CA LYS A 62 23.51 27.64 11.82
C LYS A 62 23.02 27.03 10.52
N GLY A 63 23.08 25.71 10.38
CA GLY A 63 22.70 25.03 9.15
C GLY A 63 23.14 23.58 9.13
N PHE A 64 23.04 22.96 7.96
CA PHE A 64 23.49 21.59 7.75
C PHE A 64 24.00 21.37 6.32
N VAL A 65 24.91 20.40 6.21
CA VAL A 65 25.40 19.88 4.93
C VAL A 65 24.91 18.45 4.77
N ILE A 66 24.43 18.08 3.59
CA ILE A 66 24.12 16.68 3.27
C ILE A 66 25.09 16.23 2.19
N VAL A 67 25.77 15.13 2.49
CA VAL A 67 26.74 14.50 1.60
C VAL A 67 26.17 13.18 1.10
N MET A 68 26.46 12.86 -0.16
CA MET A 68 26.08 11.64 -0.85
C MET A 68 27.33 10.86 -1.28
N ASN A 69 27.28 9.53 -1.18
CA ASN A 69 28.32 8.62 -1.65
C ASN A 69 27.67 7.32 -2.20
N THR A 70 28.39 6.56 -3.01
CA THR A 70 27.91 5.32 -3.65
C THR A 70 28.38 4.04 -2.95
N ASP A 71 29.41 4.12 -2.10
CA ASP A 71 30.05 2.96 -1.47
C ASP A 71 29.70 2.78 0.01
N HIS A 72 29.58 3.89 0.75
CA HIS A 72 29.27 3.87 2.19
C HIS A 72 28.62 5.17 2.65
N TYR A 73 28.07 5.19 3.86
CA TYR A 73 27.68 6.43 4.51
C TYR A 73 28.88 7.39 4.62
N PRO A 74 28.75 8.65 4.17
CA PRO A 74 29.81 9.64 4.36
C PRO A 74 30.21 9.77 5.82
N VAL A 75 31.51 9.84 6.11
CA VAL A 75 32.05 9.94 7.47
C VAL A 75 32.21 11.37 7.96
N ASP A 76 32.25 12.34 7.05
CA ASP A 76 32.30 13.76 7.32
C ASP A 76 31.72 14.56 6.15
N GLU A 77 31.67 15.88 6.29
CA GLU A 77 31.11 16.81 5.31
C GLU A 77 31.89 16.90 3.99
N THR A 78 33.02 16.17 3.87
CA THR A 78 33.89 16.14 2.68
C THR A 78 34.00 14.75 2.02
N ASP A 79 33.38 13.74 2.62
CA ASP A 79 33.46 12.33 2.19
C ASP A 79 32.41 11.94 1.13
N GLY A 80 32.45 12.64 0.00
CA GLY A 80 31.53 12.44 -1.12
C GLY A 80 31.07 13.75 -1.74
N ASP A 81 29.96 13.68 -2.45
CA ASP A 81 29.37 14.85 -3.13
C ASP A 81 28.45 15.60 -2.17
N VAL A 82 28.71 16.89 -1.97
CA VAL A 82 27.80 17.77 -1.23
C VAL A 82 26.57 18.05 -2.10
N VAL A 83 25.43 17.50 -1.71
CA VAL A 83 24.16 17.65 -2.43
C VAL A 83 23.25 18.72 -1.84
N VAL A 84 23.47 19.07 -0.56
CA VAL A 84 22.78 20.18 0.10
C VAL A 84 23.76 20.94 0.98
N ASN A 85 23.72 22.26 0.91
CA ASN A 85 24.32 23.16 1.89
C ASN A 85 23.28 24.22 2.25
N HIS A 86 22.67 24.07 3.43
CA HIS A 86 21.50 24.84 3.83
C HIS A 86 21.76 25.64 5.11
N VAL A 87 21.40 26.91 5.10
CA VAL A 87 21.37 27.78 6.28
C VAL A 87 20.02 27.60 6.96
N ALA A 88 20.03 27.35 8.27
CA ALA A 88 18.83 27.10 9.06
C ALA A 88 17.78 28.22 8.92
N THR A 89 16.51 27.85 8.83
CA THR A 89 15.37 28.78 8.65
C THR A 89 14.25 28.57 9.67
N GLY A 90 14.23 27.44 10.36
CA GLY A 90 13.14 26.95 11.20
C GLY A 90 12.12 26.09 10.47
N ASP A 91 12.20 26.01 9.14
CA ASP A 91 11.25 25.29 8.28
C ASP A 91 11.92 24.11 7.57
N ALA A 92 11.14 23.08 7.24
CA ALA A 92 11.65 21.90 6.56
C ALA A 92 12.06 22.22 5.11
N LEU A 93 13.30 21.89 4.76
CA LEU A 93 13.81 21.89 3.39
C LEU A 93 13.24 20.71 2.61
N THR A 94 12.92 20.93 1.32
CA THR A 94 12.73 19.88 0.33
C THR A 94 13.62 20.15 -0.88
N GLU A 95 14.50 19.21 -1.23
CA GLU A 95 15.47 19.34 -2.33
C GLU A 95 15.48 18.08 -3.21
N GLU A 96 15.66 18.23 -4.53
CA GLU A 96 15.78 17.12 -5.47
C GLU A 96 17.22 16.97 -5.98
N VAL A 97 17.79 15.78 -5.79
CA VAL A 97 19.08 15.40 -6.40
C VAL A 97 18.79 14.57 -7.63
N THR A 98 19.13 15.09 -8.82
CA THR A 98 18.81 14.46 -10.12
C THR A 98 20.06 13.95 -10.83
N GLY A 99 19.89 13.15 -11.89
CA GLY A 99 21.00 12.59 -12.66
C GLY A 99 21.63 11.36 -12.01
N LEU A 100 20.93 10.73 -11.08
CA LEU A 100 21.37 9.49 -10.44
C LEU A 100 21.11 8.28 -11.34
N THR A 101 21.85 7.21 -11.12
CA THR A 101 21.68 5.95 -11.84
C THR A 101 20.62 5.10 -11.13
N ASN A 102 19.62 4.63 -11.88
CA ASN A 102 18.63 3.70 -11.34
C ASN A 102 19.28 2.36 -10.95
N ASP A 103 18.70 1.68 -9.97
CA ASP A 103 19.17 0.42 -9.37
C ASP A 103 20.55 0.50 -8.67
N GLN A 104 21.16 1.68 -8.57
CA GLN A 104 22.34 1.94 -7.76
C GLN A 104 21.92 2.45 -6.38
N GLN A 105 22.44 1.84 -5.32
CA GLN A 105 22.23 2.33 -3.96
C GLN A 105 23.14 3.55 -3.69
N TYR A 106 22.55 4.59 -3.11
CA TYR A 106 23.24 5.79 -2.63
C TYR A 106 23.09 5.91 -1.12
N TYR A 107 24.15 6.40 -0.48
CA TYR A 107 24.24 6.61 0.95
C TYR A 107 24.34 8.10 1.24
N PHE A 108 23.55 8.57 2.21
CA PHE A 108 23.48 9.97 2.58
C PHE A 108 23.74 10.15 4.06
N SER A 109 24.48 11.20 4.41
CA SER A 109 24.65 11.64 5.79
C SER A 109 24.47 13.14 5.93
N ALA A 110 23.73 13.55 6.95
CA ALA A 110 23.51 14.95 7.30
C ALA A 110 24.44 15.39 8.45
N PHE A 111 25.12 16.51 8.24
CA PHE A 111 26.10 17.09 9.13
C PHE A 111 25.66 18.51 9.53
N PRO A 112 24.80 18.66 10.55
CA PRO A 112 24.45 19.97 11.07
C PRO A 112 25.65 20.63 11.75
N TYR A 113 25.75 21.95 11.61
CA TYR A 113 26.87 22.74 12.09
C TYR A 113 26.41 24.00 12.83
N SER A 114 27.17 24.37 13.86
CA SER A 114 26.89 25.54 14.68
C SER A 114 27.34 26.85 14.03
N ASP A 115 26.95 27.97 14.63
CA ASP A 115 27.46 29.30 14.32
C ASP A 115 28.98 29.43 14.47
N HIS A 116 29.56 28.67 15.40
CA HIS A 116 31.01 28.50 15.61
C HIS A 116 31.66 27.41 14.73
N LYS A 117 30.98 26.95 13.67
CA LYS A 117 31.47 25.95 12.71
C LYS A 117 31.81 24.58 13.31
N VAL A 118 31.24 24.24 14.47
CA VAL A 118 31.37 22.90 15.07
C VAL A 118 30.35 21.98 14.41
N VAL A 119 30.78 20.85 13.88
CA VAL A 119 29.96 19.94 13.08
C VAL A 119 29.59 18.69 13.87
N ASN A 120 28.31 18.30 13.82
CA ASN A 120 27.87 17.00 14.29
C ASN A 120 28.27 15.90 13.28
N ARG A 121 29.34 15.18 13.59
CA ARG A 121 29.83 14.03 12.81
C ARG A 121 29.44 12.67 13.42
N ALA A 122 28.44 12.62 14.30
CA ALA A 122 27.96 11.36 14.87
C ALA A 122 27.54 10.37 13.76
N ALA A 123 26.96 10.89 12.68
CA ALA A 123 26.63 10.14 11.47
C ALA A 123 27.83 9.47 10.78
N GLY A 124 29.07 9.89 11.05
CA GLY A 124 30.26 9.30 10.47
C GLY A 124 30.94 8.23 11.31
N LEU A 125 30.53 8.04 12.57
CA LEU A 125 31.14 7.03 13.43
C LEU A 125 30.85 5.62 12.91
N ARG A 126 31.93 4.87 12.62
CA ARG A 126 31.89 3.46 12.18
C ARG A 126 31.32 2.50 13.23
N VAL A 127 31.27 2.90 14.51
CA VAL A 127 30.79 2.08 15.64
C VAL A 127 29.25 2.02 15.69
N LEU A 128 28.55 2.89 14.97
CA LEU A 128 27.09 2.85 14.85
C LEU A 128 26.68 1.76 13.85
N ALA A 129 26.51 0.54 14.36
CA ALA A 129 25.94 -0.58 13.62
C ALA A 129 24.42 -0.37 13.42
N GLY A 130 24.05 0.23 12.29
CA GLY A 130 22.67 0.30 11.81
C GLY A 130 21.78 1.36 12.48
N ASN A 131 21.19 2.21 11.65
CA ASN A 131 20.19 3.24 11.97
C ASN A 131 20.68 4.42 12.84
N HIS A 132 20.98 5.55 12.20
CA HIS A 132 21.26 6.84 12.85
C HIS A 132 20.30 7.89 12.27
N PRO A 133 19.74 8.83 13.06
CA PRO A 133 18.75 9.81 12.57
C PRO A 133 19.24 10.67 11.40
N ASN A 134 20.56 10.87 11.28
CA ASN A 134 21.18 11.63 10.20
C ASN A 134 21.71 10.75 9.04
N ARG A 135 21.33 9.46 8.97
CA ARG A 135 21.73 8.55 7.89
C ARG A 135 20.49 8.07 7.12
N ALA A 136 20.59 8.04 5.81
CA ALA A 136 19.57 7.45 4.95
C ALA A 136 20.20 6.83 3.71
N THR A 137 19.56 5.80 3.16
CA THR A 137 19.92 5.23 1.86
C THR A 137 18.73 5.33 0.93
N ALA A 138 19.00 5.48 -0.36
CA ALA A 138 17.97 5.40 -1.39
C ALA A 138 18.54 4.73 -2.65
N THR A 139 17.69 3.99 -3.34
CA THR A 139 18.00 3.37 -4.63
C THR A 139 17.00 3.91 -5.63
N PRO A 140 17.37 4.91 -6.46
CA PRO A 140 16.54 5.38 -7.57
C PRO A 140 16.10 4.22 -8.45
N GLN A 141 14.90 4.31 -9.02
CA GLN A 141 14.34 3.25 -9.86
C GLN A 141 13.56 3.89 -11.01
N GLU A 142 13.66 3.29 -12.20
CA GLU A 142 12.84 3.71 -13.34
C GLU A 142 11.35 3.59 -12.99
N TYR A 143 10.57 4.64 -13.27
CA TYR A 143 9.15 4.60 -12.99
C TYR A 143 8.41 3.78 -14.05
N VAL A 144 7.41 3.01 -13.61
CA VAL A 144 6.45 2.35 -14.47
C VAL A 144 5.07 2.85 -14.09
N LEU A 145 4.46 3.65 -14.95
CA LEU A 145 3.17 4.29 -14.69
C LEU A 145 2.10 3.72 -15.61
N TYR A 146 1.15 2.99 -15.02
CA TYR A 146 -0.03 2.51 -15.73
C TYR A 146 -1.28 3.25 -15.25
N GLY A 147 -2.25 3.45 -16.13
CA GLY A 147 -3.52 4.05 -15.73
C GLY A 147 -4.68 3.68 -16.63
N PHE A 148 -5.87 4.06 -16.19
CA PHE A 148 -7.06 4.07 -17.01
C PHE A 148 -7.91 5.31 -16.70
N LYS A 149 -8.74 5.68 -17.67
CA LYS A 149 -9.89 6.55 -17.47
C LYS A 149 -11.17 5.80 -17.79
N ARG A 150 -12.22 6.09 -17.04
CA ARG A 150 -13.56 5.52 -17.20
C ARG A 150 -14.56 6.62 -17.55
N THR A 151 -15.26 6.45 -18.65
CA THR A 151 -16.29 7.41 -19.10
C THR A 151 -17.55 7.25 -18.26
N LYS A 152 -17.99 8.31 -17.59
CA LYS A 152 -19.17 8.27 -16.71
C LYS A 152 -20.48 8.04 -17.47
N ALA A 153 -20.61 8.66 -18.65
CA ALA A 153 -21.82 8.59 -19.45
C ALA A 153 -21.97 7.28 -20.23
N ASP A 154 -20.88 6.56 -20.51
CA ASP A 154 -20.94 5.26 -21.15
C ASP A 154 -21.36 4.21 -20.12
N SER A 155 -22.50 3.57 -20.37
CA SER A 155 -23.05 2.53 -19.49
C SER A 155 -22.52 1.14 -19.84
N ASN A 156 -21.85 0.92 -20.97
CA ASN A 156 -21.36 -0.41 -21.33
C ASN A 156 -20.03 -0.71 -20.62
N PRO A 157 -19.98 -1.73 -19.72
CA PRO A 157 -18.79 -2.06 -18.95
C PRO A 157 -17.55 -2.37 -19.82
N ALA A 158 -17.76 -2.89 -21.03
CA ALA A 158 -16.70 -3.33 -21.94
C ALA A 158 -16.10 -2.23 -22.81
N THR A 159 -16.74 -1.05 -22.91
CA THR A 159 -16.26 0.06 -23.76
C THR A 159 -15.92 1.32 -22.99
N ARG A 160 -16.39 1.44 -21.74
CA ARG A 160 -16.25 2.67 -20.98
C ARG A 160 -14.87 2.90 -20.37
N VAL A 161 -14.03 1.87 -20.28
CA VAL A 161 -12.68 1.94 -19.71
C VAL A 161 -11.64 2.02 -20.83
N ALA A 162 -10.79 3.05 -20.79
CA ALA A 162 -9.71 3.25 -21.74
C ALA A 162 -8.37 3.37 -21.00
N ALA A 163 -7.36 2.66 -21.48
CA ALA A 163 -6.00 2.75 -20.94
C ALA A 163 -5.40 4.15 -21.10
N THR A 164 -4.55 4.54 -20.15
CA THR A 164 -3.74 5.76 -20.15
C THR A 164 -2.29 5.42 -19.81
N ASP A 165 -1.40 6.40 -19.95
CA ASP A 165 0.01 6.28 -19.57
C ASP A 165 0.68 5.09 -20.30
N MET A 166 1.56 4.32 -19.63
CA MET A 166 2.22 3.16 -20.23
C MET A 166 1.28 1.97 -20.47
N ALA A 167 0.00 2.06 -20.08
CA ALA A 167 -0.99 1.00 -20.34
C ALA A 167 -1.55 1.08 -21.77
N VAL A 168 -1.34 2.20 -22.48
CA VAL A 168 -1.77 2.35 -23.87
C VAL A 168 -1.04 1.33 -24.75
N GLY A 169 -1.82 0.48 -25.44
CA GLY A 169 -1.29 -0.58 -26.31
C GLY A 169 -0.91 -1.88 -25.58
N VAL A 170 -0.99 -1.92 -24.24
CA VAL A 170 -0.85 -3.18 -23.50
C VAL A 170 -2.05 -4.06 -23.80
N THR A 171 -1.80 -5.30 -24.21
CA THR A 171 -2.89 -6.26 -24.49
C THR A 171 -3.62 -6.60 -23.20
N PRO A 172 -4.94 -6.35 -23.08
CA PRO A 172 -5.69 -6.65 -21.88
C PRO A 172 -5.71 -8.15 -21.54
N ALA A 173 -5.84 -8.46 -20.26
CA ALA A 173 -6.05 -9.83 -19.81
C ALA A 173 -7.40 -10.36 -20.34
N SER A 174 -7.44 -11.66 -20.65
CA SER A 174 -8.65 -12.31 -21.17
C SER A 174 -8.82 -13.72 -20.60
N MET A 175 -10.07 -14.14 -20.46
CA MET A 175 -10.44 -15.46 -19.94
C MET A 175 -10.84 -16.41 -21.05
N ASN A 176 -10.25 -17.60 -21.07
CA ASN A 176 -10.77 -18.72 -21.84
C ASN A 176 -11.98 -19.31 -21.09
N ALA A 177 -13.19 -18.99 -21.52
CA ALA A 177 -14.41 -19.42 -20.83
C ALA A 177 -14.60 -20.96 -20.77
N SER A 178 -13.95 -21.73 -21.65
CA SER A 178 -14.07 -23.19 -21.67
C SER A 178 -13.15 -23.86 -20.64
N THR A 179 -11.88 -23.44 -20.57
CA THR A 179 -10.86 -24.03 -19.67
C THR A 179 -10.81 -23.32 -18.31
N GLY A 180 -11.20 -22.06 -18.30
CA GLY A 180 -11.10 -21.12 -17.19
C GLY A 180 -9.71 -20.54 -16.98
N GLU A 181 -8.78 -20.82 -17.89
CA GLU A 181 -7.44 -20.22 -17.88
C GLU A 181 -7.53 -18.74 -18.24
N ILE A 182 -6.67 -17.94 -17.59
CA ILE A 182 -6.54 -16.51 -17.86
C ILE A 182 -5.24 -16.28 -18.62
N ASP A 183 -5.34 -15.67 -19.79
CA ASP A 183 -4.21 -15.06 -20.48
C ASP A 183 -4.04 -13.64 -19.93
N LEU A 184 -2.89 -13.38 -19.31
CA LEU A 184 -2.57 -12.06 -18.75
C LEU A 184 -2.22 -11.03 -19.83
N GLY A 185 -2.09 -11.44 -21.10
CA GLY A 185 -1.74 -10.56 -22.20
C GLY A 185 -0.42 -9.84 -21.91
N GLY A 186 -0.41 -8.52 -22.09
CA GLY A 186 0.77 -7.69 -21.83
C GLY A 186 1.10 -7.50 -20.35
N TRP A 187 0.26 -7.96 -19.43
CA TRP A 187 0.42 -7.74 -17.99
C TRP A 187 1.28 -8.79 -17.27
N ALA A 188 1.67 -9.87 -17.94
CA ALA A 188 2.41 -10.98 -17.32
C ALA A 188 3.72 -10.53 -16.63
N ASN A 189 4.34 -9.45 -17.12
CA ASN A 189 5.58 -8.88 -16.59
C ASN A 189 5.39 -7.63 -15.73
N ALA A 190 4.16 -7.17 -15.51
CA ALA A 190 3.91 -6.01 -14.65
C ALA A 190 4.37 -6.30 -13.22
N TRP A 191 5.01 -5.34 -12.56
CA TRP A 191 5.64 -5.57 -11.25
C TRP A 191 4.66 -6.07 -10.18
N PHE A 192 3.40 -5.61 -10.22
CA PHE A 192 2.35 -6.05 -9.30
C PHE A 192 1.79 -7.44 -9.63
N VAL A 193 2.07 -7.99 -10.82
CA VAL A 193 1.75 -9.37 -11.21
C VAL A 193 2.92 -10.28 -10.82
N THR A 194 4.15 -9.93 -11.19
CA THR A 194 5.33 -10.76 -10.93
C THR A 194 5.73 -10.77 -9.45
N GLY A 195 5.53 -9.65 -8.75
CA GLY A 195 5.75 -9.53 -7.31
C GLY A 195 4.61 -10.10 -6.46
N ASN A 196 3.48 -10.47 -7.05
CA ASN A 196 2.42 -11.18 -6.33
C ASN A 196 2.77 -12.67 -6.20
N LYS A 197 3.17 -13.08 -4.99
CA LYS A 197 3.67 -14.44 -4.70
C LYS A 197 2.79 -15.16 -3.69
N PRO A 198 2.49 -16.46 -3.87
CA PRO A 198 1.81 -17.27 -2.87
C PRO A 198 2.85 -17.83 -1.89
N VAL A 199 2.61 -17.70 -0.59
CA VAL A 199 3.56 -18.11 0.46
C VAL A 199 2.85 -18.81 1.61
N MET A 200 3.60 -19.65 2.32
CA MET A 200 3.28 -19.98 3.70
C MET A 200 3.99 -18.96 4.60
N MET A 201 3.22 -18.23 5.40
CA MET A 201 3.70 -17.18 6.30
C MET A 201 3.52 -17.61 7.75
N LYS A 202 4.56 -17.48 8.57
CA LYS A 202 4.52 -17.77 10.01
C LYS A 202 3.69 -16.74 10.77
N SER A 203 3.21 -17.11 11.96
CA SER A 203 2.44 -16.23 12.85
C SER A 203 3.17 -14.94 13.24
N ASP A 204 4.51 -14.93 13.20
CA ASP A 204 5.35 -13.75 13.44
C ASP A 204 5.51 -12.83 12.21
N GLY A 205 4.87 -13.16 11.08
CA GLY A 205 4.90 -12.38 9.84
C GLY A 205 6.06 -12.71 8.91
N THR A 206 6.96 -13.63 9.29
CA THR A 206 8.04 -14.08 8.40
C THR A 206 7.51 -15.01 7.30
N VAL A 207 8.04 -14.85 6.08
CA VAL A 207 7.80 -15.80 4.99
C VAL A 207 8.62 -17.06 5.27
N ASP A 208 7.96 -18.21 5.40
CA ASP A 208 8.63 -19.50 5.58
C ASP A 208 9.14 -20.04 4.23
N TYR A 209 8.24 -20.12 3.26
CA TYR A 209 8.57 -20.51 1.89
C TYR A 209 7.49 -20.09 0.88
N GLU A 210 7.90 -19.96 -0.38
CA GLU A 210 7.00 -19.79 -1.51
C GLU A 210 6.29 -21.10 -1.85
N LEU A 211 4.99 -21.00 -2.12
CA LEU A 211 4.18 -22.08 -2.69
C LEU A 211 4.45 -22.16 -4.19
N ASN A 212 4.27 -23.35 -4.78
CA ASN A 212 4.28 -23.46 -6.23
C ASN A 212 3.09 -22.66 -6.80
N PRO A 213 3.31 -21.68 -7.71
CA PRO A 213 2.25 -20.78 -8.17
C PRO A 213 1.12 -21.47 -8.94
N ASN A 214 1.32 -22.71 -9.39
CA ASN A 214 0.34 -23.51 -10.12
C ASN A 214 -0.22 -24.71 -9.33
N ASP A 215 0.36 -25.02 -8.16
CA ASP A 215 -0.07 -26.13 -7.31
C ASP A 215 0.28 -25.88 -5.84
N TYR A 216 -0.65 -25.27 -5.09
CA TYR A 216 -0.38 -24.84 -3.72
C TYR A 216 -0.18 -26.00 -2.75
N THR A 217 -0.44 -27.25 -3.16
CA THR A 217 -0.11 -28.45 -2.35
C THR A 217 1.41 -28.70 -2.31
N LYS A 218 2.18 -27.92 -3.07
CA LYS A 218 3.63 -27.99 -3.16
C LYS A 218 4.29 -26.65 -2.83
N LYS A 219 5.52 -26.73 -2.33
CA LYS A 219 6.46 -25.61 -2.28
C LYS A 219 6.99 -25.31 -3.69
N LEU A 220 7.66 -24.18 -3.84
CA LEU A 220 8.27 -23.80 -5.13
C LEU A 220 9.21 -24.87 -5.70
N ASP A 221 9.95 -25.59 -4.84
CA ASP A 221 10.85 -26.67 -5.22
C ASP A 221 10.16 -28.00 -5.59
N GLY A 222 8.82 -28.06 -5.49
CA GLY A 222 8.00 -29.24 -5.82
C GLY A 222 7.76 -30.21 -4.65
N THR A 223 8.37 -30.00 -3.48
CA THR A 223 8.09 -30.79 -2.26
C THR A 223 6.71 -30.44 -1.68
N ALA A 224 6.16 -31.26 -0.79
CA ALA A 224 4.84 -31.00 -0.19
C ALA A 224 4.82 -29.73 0.67
N SER A 225 3.73 -28.97 0.59
CA SER A 225 3.49 -27.78 1.42
C SER A 225 2.60 -28.08 2.64
N ASP A 226 2.53 -27.11 3.55
CA ASP A 226 1.68 -27.08 4.73
C ASP A 226 0.32 -26.41 4.46
N VAL A 227 -0.07 -26.19 3.20
CA VAL A 227 -1.25 -25.39 2.86
C VAL A 227 -2.55 -25.94 3.43
N ALA A 228 -2.61 -27.25 3.72
CA ALA A 228 -3.75 -27.94 4.34
C ALA A 228 -3.47 -28.41 5.78
N ASN A 229 -2.34 -28.00 6.38
CA ASN A 229 -1.93 -28.41 7.72
C ASN A 229 -2.48 -27.43 8.77
N THR A 230 -3.53 -27.83 9.49
CA THR A 230 -4.15 -26.99 10.54
C THR A 230 -3.28 -26.80 11.79
N SER A 231 -2.25 -27.65 11.97
CA SER A 231 -1.26 -27.54 13.05
C SER A 231 -0.07 -26.64 12.70
N TYR A 232 0.07 -26.21 11.43
CA TYR A 232 1.08 -25.25 11.03
C TYR A 232 0.90 -23.93 11.81
N ASP A 233 1.98 -23.29 12.27
CA ASP A 233 1.88 -21.99 12.97
C ASP A 233 1.98 -20.82 11.98
N GLY A 234 0.90 -20.58 11.25
CA GLY A 234 0.86 -19.55 10.22
C GLY A 234 -0.24 -19.76 9.19
N ASN A 235 -0.19 -19.07 8.06
CA ASN A 235 -1.28 -19.07 7.09
C ASN A 235 -0.76 -19.04 5.65
N ALA A 236 -1.56 -19.54 4.71
CA ALA A 236 -1.34 -19.36 3.29
C ALA A 236 -1.74 -17.94 2.86
N MET A 237 -0.79 -17.18 2.35
CA MET A 237 -0.93 -15.75 2.05
C MET A 237 -0.46 -15.43 0.62
N ALA A 238 -1.05 -14.41 0.00
CA ALA A 238 -0.61 -13.80 -1.23
C ALA A 238 0.07 -12.46 -0.91
N LEU A 239 1.33 -12.31 -1.31
CA LEU A 239 2.07 -11.06 -1.19
C LEU A 239 1.62 -10.10 -2.29
N PHE A 240 1.54 -8.80 -1.99
CA PHE A 240 1.26 -7.75 -2.97
C PHE A 240 2.32 -6.67 -2.83
N PRO A 241 3.17 -6.44 -3.86
CA PRO A 241 4.24 -5.46 -3.78
C PRO A 241 3.67 -4.04 -3.72
N THR A 242 4.47 -3.07 -3.25
CA THR A 242 4.06 -1.67 -3.13
C THR A 242 3.47 -1.12 -4.43
N CYS A 243 2.32 -0.47 -4.30
CA CYS A 243 1.66 0.25 -5.37
C CYS A 243 1.36 1.67 -4.91
N TRP A 244 1.94 2.65 -5.59
CA TRP A 244 1.64 4.06 -5.39
C TRP A 244 0.49 4.46 -6.31
N VAL A 245 -0.63 4.91 -5.74
CA VAL A 245 -1.86 5.11 -6.50
C VAL A 245 -2.34 6.55 -6.45
N LYS A 246 -2.79 7.07 -7.59
CA LYS A 246 -3.53 8.33 -7.70
C LYS A 246 -4.92 8.06 -8.29
N ARG A 247 -5.96 8.64 -7.67
CA ARG A 247 -7.36 8.51 -8.09
C ARG A 247 -8.06 9.85 -8.03
N TRP A 248 -8.82 10.20 -9.06
CA TRP A 248 -9.59 11.44 -9.11
C TRP A 248 -10.71 11.33 -10.16
N GLN A 249 -11.50 12.39 -10.30
CA GLN A 249 -12.51 12.49 -11.33
C GLN A 249 -12.70 13.94 -11.79
N ASP A 250 -13.25 14.09 -12.98
CA ASP A 250 -13.82 15.34 -13.47
C ASP A 250 -15.32 15.14 -13.81
N SER A 251 -15.91 16.05 -14.58
CA SER A 251 -17.32 15.97 -15.00
C SER A 251 -17.60 14.81 -15.96
N THR A 252 -16.59 14.32 -16.67
CA THR A 252 -16.69 13.36 -17.78
C THR A 252 -16.12 12.00 -17.41
N TYR A 253 -15.00 11.98 -16.68
CA TYR A 253 -14.21 10.77 -16.44
C TYR A 253 -13.92 10.54 -14.95
N GLU A 254 -13.71 9.28 -14.62
CA GLU A 254 -13.02 8.81 -13.43
C GLU A 254 -11.64 8.30 -13.84
N TYR A 255 -10.62 8.55 -13.01
CA TYR A 255 -9.22 8.22 -13.34
C TYR A 255 -8.58 7.40 -12.23
N PHE A 256 -7.72 6.47 -12.65
CA PHE A 256 -6.85 5.70 -11.81
C PHE A 256 -5.46 5.64 -12.45
N GLN A 257 -4.43 5.82 -11.62
CA GLN A 257 -3.04 5.59 -11.99
C GLN A 257 -2.34 4.81 -10.89
N VAL A 258 -1.42 3.92 -11.29
CA VAL A 258 -0.58 3.14 -10.40
C VAL A 258 0.87 3.19 -10.87
N CYS A 259 1.77 3.37 -9.91
CA CYS A 259 3.21 3.48 -10.12
C CYS A 259 3.96 2.56 -9.16
N ASN A 260 5.12 2.04 -9.58
CA ASN A 260 6.05 1.27 -8.74
C ASN A 260 6.76 2.16 -7.70
N ILE A 261 6.89 3.46 -7.96
CA ILE A 261 7.49 4.46 -7.06
C ILE A 261 6.56 5.64 -6.80
N GLN A 262 6.83 6.43 -5.75
CA GLN A 262 6.09 7.66 -5.49
C GLN A 262 6.55 8.77 -6.45
N LEU A 263 5.72 9.14 -7.42
CA LEU A 263 6.06 10.22 -8.36
C LEU A 263 5.96 11.62 -7.74
N ASN A 264 4.97 11.82 -6.87
CA ASN A 264 4.75 13.05 -6.11
C ASN A 264 3.76 12.78 -4.96
N SER A 265 3.41 13.83 -4.21
CA SER A 265 2.54 13.74 -3.04
C SER A 265 1.09 13.30 -3.35
N ASP A 266 0.60 13.39 -4.59
CA ASP A 266 -0.73 12.89 -4.97
C ASP A 266 -0.79 11.37 -5.06
N PHE A 267 0.36 10.71 -5.27
CA PHE A 267 0.45 9.26 -5.29
C PHE A 267 0.56 8.73 -3.87
N LYS A 268 -0.41 7.91 -3.47
CA LYS A 268 -0.56 7.37 -2.12
C LYS A 268 -0.40 5.85 -2.12
N ALA A 269 0.42 5.32 -1.23
CA ALA A 269 0.56 3.89 -0.99
C ALA A 269 -0.36 3.41 0.16
N TYR A 270 -1.61 3.86 0.19
CA TYR A 270 -2.54 3.59 1.31
C TYR A 270 -2.76 2.10 1.63
N ALA A 271 -2.62 1.20 0.66
CA ALA A 271 -2.71 -0.25 0.90
C ALA A 271 -1.47 -0.81 1.62
N HIS A 272 -0.35 -0.09 1.54
CA HIS A 272 0.98 -0.46 1.99
C HIS A 272 1.50 0.40 3.14
N GLU A 273 0.75 1.41 3.57
CA GLU A 273 1.16 2.29 4.66
C GLU A 273 0.78 1.71 6.04
N ARG A 274 1.74 1.70 6.96
CA ARG A 274 1.56 1.29 8.36
C ARG A 274 0.96 2.41 9.20
N ALA A 275 0.57 2.08 10.44
CA ALA A 275 0.02 3.07 11.38
C ALA A 275 1.01 4.20 11.74
N ASP A 276 2.31 3.95 11.64
CA ASP A 276 3.38 4.92 11.91
C ASP A 276 3.77 5.75 10.66
N GLY A 277 3.10 5.54 9.53
CA GLY A 277 3.38 6.22 8.26
C GLY A 277 4.47 5.57 7.40
N SER A 278 5.15 4.53 7.90
CA SER A 278 6.13 3.79 7.09
C SER A 278 5.46 2.99 5.98
N ILE A 279 6.15 2.85 4.84
CA ILE A 279 5.66 2.12 3.67
C ILE A 279 6.23 0.70 3.67
N MET A 280 5.32 -0.28 3.55
CA MET A 280 5.67 -1.68 3.40
C MET A 280 6.09 -1.98 1.97
N GLU A 281 7.16 -2.76 1.80
CA GLU A 281 7.57 -3.34 0.52
C GLU A 281 6.46 -4.21 -0.09
N TRP A 282 5.71 -4.91 0.77
CA TRP A 282 4.53 -5.67 0.39
C TRP A 282 3.52 -5.74 1.54
N PHE A 283 2.25 -5.97 1.22
CA PHE A 283 1.30 -6.49 2.21
C PHE A 283 0.96 -7.95 1.89
N ALA A 284 0.58 -8.72 2.90
CA ALA A 284 0.12 -10.09 2.75
C ALA A 284 -1.40 -10.15 2.94
N ARG A 285 -2.11 -10.82 2.03
CA ARG A 285 -3.55 -11.09 2.13
C ARG A 285 -3.80 -12.59 2.17
N SER A 286 -4.82 -13.05 2.90
CA SER A 286 -5.16 -14.48 2.91
C SER A 286 -5.47 -14.99 1.51
N ILE A 287 -4.90 -16.16 1.17
CA ILE A 287 -5.25 -16.86 -0.08
C ILE A 287 -6.71 -17.32 -0.04
N TYR A 288 -7.21 -17.78 1.10
CA TYR A 288 -8.54 -18.38 1.20
C TYR A 288 -9.52 -17.53 2.02
N ASP A 289 -10.80 -17.83 1.84
CA ASP A 289 -11.82 -17.56 2.86
C ASP A 289 -11.46 -18.33 4.13
N ALA A 290 -11.14 -17.61 5.21
CA ALA A 290 -10.58 -18.22 6.41
C ALA A 290 -11.60 -19.09 7.17
N GLY A 291 -11.18 -20.28 7.60
CA GLY A 291 -11.93 -21.11 8.54
C GLY A 291 -11.42 -20.96 9.98
N VAL A 292 -12.20 -21.38 10.98
CA VAL A 292 -11.82 -21.20 12.39
C VAL A 292 -11.14 -22.44 12.96
N VAL A 293 -9.92 -22.28 13.48
CA VAL A 293 -9.17 -23.32 14.22
C VAL A 293 -8.73 -22.73 15.56
N GLY A 294 -9.22 -23.28 16.67
CA GLY A 294 -8.83 -22.82 18.01
C GLY A 294 -9.07 -21.33 18.25
N SER A 295 -10.22 -20.80 17.82
CA SER A 295 -10.57 -19.37 17.88
C SER A 295 -9.65 -18.44 17.08
N LYS A 296 -8.92 -18.97 16.09
CA LYS A 296 -8.17 -18.19 15.10
C LYS A 296 -8.80 -18.37 13.72
N ALA A 297 -8.98 -17.30 12.97
CA ALA A 297 -9.38 -17.36 11.56
C ALA A 297 -8.13 -17.68 10.72
N ARG A 298 -8.08 -18.88 10.14
CA ARG A 298 -6.91 -19.44 9.46
C ARG A 298 -7.16 -19.59 7.97
N SER A 299 -6.23 -19.07 7.17
CA SER A 299 -6.19 -19.27 5.72
C SER A 299 -5.44 -20.58 5.45
N ILE A 300 -6.18 -21.69 5.52
CA ILE A 300 -5.69 -23.07 5.35
C ILE A 300 -6.70 -23.81 4.46
N SER A 301 -6.19 -24.51 3.46
CA SER A 301 -6.96 -25.33 2.52
C SER A 301 -7.76 -26.41 3.25
N GLY A 302 -8.95 -26.70 2.74
CA GLY A 302 -9.87 -27.72 3.27
C GLY A 302 -10.79 -27.23 4.39
N LEU A 303 -10.59 -26.01 4.92
CA LEU A 303 -11.46 -25.45 5.95
C LEU A 303 -12.73 -24.83 5.35
N THR A 304 -13.85 -25.00 6.05
CA THR A 304 -15.08 -24.25 5.77
C THR A 304 -14.95 -22.80 6.25
N PRO A 305 -15.39 -21.81 5.46
CA PRO A 305 -15.33 -20.40 5.85
C PRO A 305 -16.03 -20.10 7.18
N CYS A 306 -15.43 -19.18 7.95
CA CYS A 306 -16.02 -18.61 9.15
C CYS A 306 -17.36 -17.94 8.80
N ASN A 307 -18.46 -18.47 9.35
CA ASN A 307 -19.81 -18.02 9.06
C ASN A 307 -20.67 -17.97 10.33
N THR A 308 -21.83 -17.33 10.24
CA THR A 308 -22.83 -17.29 11.33
C THR A 308 -22.28 -16.75 12.66
N VAL A 309 -21.27 -15.88 12.60
CA VAL A 309 -20.68 -15.18 13.76
C VAL A 309 -20.68 -13.67 13.54
N ALA A 310 -20.78 -12.90 14.62
CA ALA A 310 -20.80 -11.44 14.57
C ALA A 310 -19.49 -10.87 13.99
N GLY A 311 -19.56 -9.74 13.29
CA GLY A 311 -18.38 -9.14 12.64
C GLY A 311 -17.23 -8.83 13.60
N GLY A 312 -17.52 -8.34 14.82
CA GLY A 312 -16.50 -8.11 15.84
C GLY A 312 -15.81 -9.40 16.32
N THR A 313 -16.53 -10.53 16.34
CA THR A 313 -15.96 -11.84 16.64
C THR A 313 -15.07 -12.33 15.50
N GLN A 314 -15.48 -12.17 14.24
CA GLN A 314 -14.64 -12.48 13.08
C GLN A 314 -13.33 -11.69 13.10
N LEU A 315 -13.41 -10.39 13.43
CA LEU A 315 -12.25 -9.53 13.59
C LEU A 315 -11.32 -10.03 14.71
N SER A 316 -11.90 -10.39 15.86
CA SER A 316 -11.14 -10.95 16.99
C SER A 316 -10.44 -12.25 16.62
N TYR A 317 -11.09 -13.12 15.82
CA TYR A 317 -10.46 -14.35 15.32
C TYR A 317 -9.31 -14.09 14.35
N ALA A 318 -9.40 -13.06 13.51
CA ALA A 318 -8.29 -12.66 12.65
C ALA A 318 -7.09 -12.19 13.49
N GLN A 319 -7.35 -11.29 14.46
CA GLN A 319 -6.33 -10.73 15.36
C GLN A 319 -5.73 -11.76 16.33
N ALA A 320 -6.45 -12.84 16.64
CA ALA A 320 -5.94 -13.94 17.45
C ALA A 320 -4.78 -14.72 16.77
N ASN A 321 -4.49 -14.47 15.49
CA ASN A 321 -3.30 -15.02 14.83
C ASN A 321 -2.00 -14.35 15.30
N GLY A 322 -2.05 -13.11 15.79
CA GLY A 322 -0.89 -12.35 16.28
C GLY A 322 -1.04 -10.84 16.03
N SER A 323 -0.11 -10.04 16.57
CA SER A 323 -0.18 -8.56 16.51
C SER A 323 -0.10 -7.96 15.10
N LEU A 324 0.41 -8.72 14.12
CA LEU A 324 0.50 -8.32 12.72
C LEU A 324 -0.72 -8.71 11.89
N TRP A 325 -1.66 -9.46 12.47
CA TRP A 325 -2.78 -10.07 11.75
C TRP A 325 -4.07 -9.30 11.97
N ASP A 326 -4.82 -9.14 10.88
CA ASP A 326 -6.09 -8.41 10.90
C ASP A 326 -7.02 -8.91 9.79
N SER A 327 -8.24 -8.36 9.72
CA SER A 327 -9.12 -8.53 8.56
C SER A 327 -8.62 -7.74 7.33
N ASP A 328 -9.31 -7.88 6.19
CA ASP A 328 -9.04 -7.04 5.02
C ASP A 328 -9.20 -5.55 5.34
N THR A 329 -8.64 -4.68 4.50
CA THR A 329 -8.82 -3.23 4.62
C THR A 329 -9.35 -2.66 3.31
N TRP A 330 -10.15 -1.59 3.40
CA TRP A 330 -10.71 -0.94 2.22
C TRP A 330 -9.63 -0.47 1.23
N SER A 331 -8.51 0.06 1.73
CA SER A 331 -7.40 0.50 0.87
C SER A 331 -6.81 -0.63 0.02
N ARG A 332 -6.71 -1.85 0.59
CA ARG A 332 -6.23 -3.05 -0.12
C ARG A 332 -7.28 -3.58 -1.09
N VAL A 333 -8.55 -3.63 -0.67
CA VAL A 333 -9.66 -4.09 -1.52
C VAL A 333 -9.83 -3.18 -2.74
N ALA A 334 -9.83 -1.85 -2.53
CA ALA A 334 -9.89 -0.87 -3.62
C ALA A 334 -8.72 -0.99 -4.60
N LEU A 335 -7.49 -1.18 -4.09
CA LEU A 335 -6.33 -1.42 -4.95
C LEU A 335 -6.52 -2.65 -5.85
N ILE A 336 -6.89 -3.80 -5.28
CA ILE A 336 -7.07 -5.04 -6.05
C ILE A 336 -8.13 -4.84 -7.14
N TRP A 337 -9.24 -4.18 -6.80
CA TRP A 337 -10.28 -3.91 -7.78
C TRP A 337 -9.82 -3.02 -8.93
N ASP A 338 -9.05 -1.98 -8.65
CA ASP A 338 -8.56 -1.10 -9.70
C ASP A 338 -7.51 -1.78 -10.58
N LEU A 339 -6.64 -2.62 -10.01
CA LEU A 339 -5.71 -3.43 -10.80
C LEU A 339 -6.43 -4.41 -11.72
N LEU A 340 -7.51 -5.06 -11.27
CA LEU A 340 -8.32 -5.95 -12.11
C LEU A 340 -9.00 -5.20 -13.25
N THR A 341 -9.54 -4.00 -13.00
CA THR A 341 -10.10 -3.14 -14.06
C THR A 341 -9.02 -2.65 -15.02
N LEU A 342 -7.86 -2.22 -14.53
CA LEU A 342 -6.73 -1.81 -15.36
C LEU A 342 -6.29 -2.93 -16.31
N MET A 343 -6.12 -4.14 -15.77
CA MET A 343 -5.62 -5.27 -16.54
C MET A 343 -6.60 -5.77 -17.59
N SER A 344 -7.91 -5.75 -17.29
CA SER A 344 -8.94 -6.26 -18.19
C SER A 344 -9.56 -5.18 -19.10
N LEU A 345 -9.39 -3.90 -18.76
CA LEU A 345 -10.13 -2.77 -19.31
C LEU A 345 -11.65 -3.02 -19.36
N ASN A 346 -12.18 -3.69 -18.34
CA ASN A 346 -13.59 -4.01 -18.22
C ASN A 346 -14.06 -3.74 -16.79
N ASP A 347 -15.19 -3.05 -16.64
CA ASP A 347 -15.81 -2.82 -15.34
C ASP A 347 -16.60 -4.03 -14.83
N ASP A 348 -16.98 -4.95 -15.73
CA ASP A 348 -17.56 -6.25 -15.37
C ASP A 348 -16.44 -7.24 -15.02
N VAL A 349 -16.04 -7.23 -13.74
CA VAL A 349 -15.01 -8.13 -13.22
C VAL A 349 -15.43 -9.60 -13.31
N GLN A 350 -16.72 -9.90 -13.25
CA GLN A 350 -17.23 -11.26 -13.34
C GLN A 350 -17.07 -11.81 -14.76
N THR A 351 -17.37 -11.03 -15.78
CA THR A 351 -17.18 -11.41 -17.18
C THR A 351 -15.70 -11.52 -17.56
N ALA A 352 -14.84 -10.67 -16.99
CA ALA A 352 -13.40 -10.65 -17.25
C ALA A 352 -12.63 -11.77 -16.54
N TRP A 353 -12.98 -12.09 -15.29
CA TRP A 353 -12.17 -12.97 -14.43
C TRP A 353 -12.90 -14.22 -13.93
N GLY A 354 -14.23 -14.28 -14.06
CA GLY A 354 -15.06 -15.42 -13.64
C GLY A 354 -16.17 -15.02 -12.66
N TYR A 355 -17.28 -15.77 -12.68
CA TYR A 355 -18.47 -15.46 -11.87
C TYR A 355 -18.26 -15.78 -10.39
N GLY A 356 -17.32 -16.66 -10.06
CA GLY A 356 -17.14 -17.15 -8.71
C GLY A 356 -18.32 -18.00 -8.25
N TRP A 357 -18.38 -18.29 -6.95
CA TRP A 357 -19.51 -18.99 -6.37
C TRP A 357 -20.67 -18.03 -6.11
N TYR A 358 -21.48 -17.76 -7.13
CA TYR A 358 -22.49 -16.70 -7.15
C TYR A 358 -23.92 -17.18 -6.85
N THR A 359 -24.18 -18.49 -6.94
CA THR A 359 -25.52 -19.06 -6.75
C THR A 359 -25.51 -20.37 -5.95
N GLY A 360 -26.67 -20.75 -5.40
CA GLY A 360 -26.87 -22.03 -4.70
C GLY A 360 -26.54 -22.04 -3.21
N MET A 361 -26.26 -20.89 -2.58
CA MET A 361 -25.92 -20.82 -1.14
C MET A 361 -27.06 -20.29 -0.27
N SER A 362 -28.12 -21.09 -0.12
CA SER A 362 -29.25 -20.76 0.76
C SER A 362 -29.00 -21.05 2.25
N GLN A 363 -27.94 -21.80 2.59
CA GLN A 363 -27.60 -22.20 3.95
C GLN A 363 -26.08 -22.30 4.14
N ALA A 364 -25.61 -22.22 5.39
CA ALA A 364 -24.18 -22.26 5.73
C ALA A 364 -23.46 -23.53 5.24
N SER A 365 -24.13 -24.68 5.22
CA SER A 365 -23.58 -25.95 4.72
C SER A 365 -23.27 -25.97 3.22
N HIS A 366 -23.77 -24.99 2.46
CA HIS A 366 -23.52 -24.88 1.02
C HIS A 366 -22.24 -24.10 0.69
N LEU A 367 -21.68 -23.39 1.68
CA LEU A 367 -20.42 -22.66 1.54
C LEU A 367 -19.32 -23.59 1.08
N LYS A 368 -18.48 -23.12 0.16
CA LYS A 368 -17.37 -23.90 -0.37
C LYS A 368 -16.19 -23.82 0.57
N ALA A 369 -15.62 -24.99 0.87
CA ALA A 369 -14.37 -25.10 1.61
C ALA A 369 -13.23 -24.49 0.80
N ALA A 370 -12.25 -23.96 1.51
CA ALA A 370 -11.02 -23.43 0.95
C ALA A 370 -10.25 -24.49 0.14
N GLY A 371 -9.53 -24.06 -0.90
CA GLY A 371 -8.54 -24.90 -1.59
C GLY A 371 -9.07 -25.67 -2.80
N LEU A 372 -10.29 -25.39 -3.24
CA LEU A 372 -10.80 -25.94 -4.51
C LEU A 372 -10.01 -25.45 -5.71
N GLY A 373 -9.31 -24.33 -5.58
CA GLY A 373 -8.40 -23.75 -6.57
C GLY A 373 -6.92 -24.08 -6.38
N ASN A 374 -6.54 -25.06 -5.54
CA ASN A 374 -5.12 -25.31 -5.23
C ASN A 374 -4.27 -25.64 -6.46
N THR A 375 -4.81 -26.40 -7.40
CA THR A 375 -4.12 -26.82 -8.64
C THR A 375 -4.37 -25.86 -9.81
N LYS A 376 -4.73 -24.62 -9.49
CA LYS A 376 -4.96 -23.53 -10.45
C LYS A 376 -3.90 -22.45 -10.24
N GLY A 377 -3.53 -21.78 -11.33
CA GLY A 377 -2.52 -20.72 -11.32
C GLY A 377 -2.91 -19.48 -10.51
N GLN A 378 -2.10 -18.43 -10.65
CA GLN A 378 -2.29 -17.11 -10.04
C GLN A 378 -3.67 -16.51 -10.32
N PHE A 379 -4.16 -16.71 -11.54
CA PHE A 379 -5.47 -16.29 -12.02
C PHE A 379 -6.19 -17.48 -12.65
N TRP A 380 -7.48 -17.61 -12.37
CA TRP A 380 -8.33 -18.66 -12.94
C TRP A 380 -9.80 -18.33 -12.70
N GLY A 381 -10.69 -18.64 -13.63
CA GLY A 381 -12.13 -18.51 -13.36
C GLY A 381 -12.99 -19.00 -14.50
N LYS A 382 -14.29 -19.14 -14.26
CA LYS A 382 -15.26 -19.54 -15.29
C LYS A 382 -16.52 -18.68 -15.22
N ARG A 383 -17.26 -18.62 -16.33
CA ARG A 383 -18.62 -18.06 -16.39
C ARG A 383 -19.67 -19.08 -15.92
N GLU A 384 -19.35 -19.73 -14.82
CA GLU A 384 -20.13 -20.81 -14.19
C GLU A 384 -20.02 -20.63 -12.68
N ASN A 385 -20.90 -21.32 -11.93
CA ASN A 385 -20.80 -21.35 -10.47
C ASN A 385 -19.57 -22.18 -10.07
N ASN A 386 -18.41 -21.53 -9.95
CA ASN A 386 -17.12 -22.18 -9.78
C ASN A 386 -16.15 -21.30 -8.97
N VAL A 387 -14.99 -21.85 -8.61
CA VAL A 387 -13.93 -21.08 -7.96
C VAL A 387 -13.45 -19.94 -8.87
N VAL A 388 -13.06 -18.82 -8.28
CA VAL A 388 -12.36 -17.75 -8.99
C VAL A 388 -11.07 -17.43 -8.26
N LYS A 389 -10.00 -17.18 -9.01
CA LYS A 389 -8.70 -16.78 -8.49
C LYS A 389 -8.24 -15.50 -9.15
N VAL A 390 -7.84 -14.55 -8.32
CA VAL A 390 -7.18 -13.31 -8.74
C VAL A 390 -6.00 -13.06 -7.81
N PHE A 391 -4.83 -12.73 -8.35
CA PHE A 391 -3.64 -12.45 -7.55
C PHE A 391 -3.38 -13.48 -6.44
N HIS A 392 -3.39 -14.77 -6.82
CA HIS A 392 -3.27 -15.92 -5.92
C HIS A 392 -4.40 -16.09 -4.86
N THR A 393 -5.33 -15.15 -4.74
CA THR A 393 -6.49 -15.20 -3.84
C THR A 393 -7.61 -16.03 -4.45
N GLU A 394 -8.13 -16.98 -3.68
CA GLU A 394 -9.35 -17.72 -3.98
C GLU A 394 -10.60 -16.95 -3.51
N ASN A 395 -11.63 -16.93 -4.36
CA ASN A 395 -12.96 -16.38 -4.10
C ASN A 395 -12.94 -14.95 -3.56
N PHE A 396 -12.14 -14.05 -4.14
CA PHE A 396 -12.12 -12.64 -3.74
C PHE A 396 -13.53 -12.01 -3.76
N TRP A 397 -14.40 -12.54 -4.63
CA TRP A 397 -15.85 -12.37 -4.59
C TRP A 397 -16.57 -13.72 -4.61
N GLY A 398 -17.87 -13.67 -4.34
CA GLY A 398 -18.73 -14.85 -4.20
C GLY A 398 -18.39 -15.67 -2.95
N ASN A 399 -19.04 -16.83 -2.84
CA ASN A 399 -19.00 -17.72 -1.67
C ASN A 399 -19.59 -17.05 -0.42
N ILE A 400 -18.83 -16.17 0.22
CA ILE A 400 -19.20 -15.47 1.45
C ILE A 400 -18.74 -14.01 1.44
N TRP A 401 -19.56 -13.15 2.04
CA TRP A 401 -19.19 -11.78 2.36
C TRP A 401 -17.96 -11.72 3.27
N LYS A 402 -16.97 -10.90 2.90
CA LYS A 402 -15.74 -10.71 3.66
C LYS A 402 -15.81 -9.41 4.46
N ILE A 403 -15.38 -9.45 5.71
CA ILE A 403 -15.28 -8.27 6.56
C ILE A 403 -14.03 -7.45 6.19
N MET A 404 -14.14 -6.12 6.21
CA MET A 404 -12.99 -5.24 5.98
C MET A 404 -13.03 -3.97 6.83
N GLN A 405 -11.89 -3.54 7.36
CA GLN A 405 -11.75 -2.29 8.09
C GLN A 405 -11.51 -1.08 7.18
N GLY A 406 -11.64 0.12 7.73
CA GLY A 406 -11.35 1.38 7.02
C GLY A 406 -12.52 1.96 6.21
N LEU A 407 -13.66 1.28 6.17
CA LEU A 407 -14.89 1.79 5.57
C LEU A 407 -16.11 1.47 6.42
N VAL A 408 -16.90 2.50 6.71
CA VAL A 408 -18.18 2.38 7.40
C VAL A 408 -19.26 3.17 6.66
N TYR A 409 -20.51 2.76 6.83
CA TYR A 409 -21.67 3.53 6.39
C TYR A 409 -22.48 3.95 7.61
N ASN A 410 -22.71 5.25 7.76
CA ASN A 410 -23.28 5.81 8.98
C ASN A 410 -24.79 6.08 8.87
N THR A 411 -25.40 6.45 10.00
CA THR A 411 -26.84 6.75 10.10
C THR A 411 -27.25 8.02 9.35
N THR A 412 -26.30 8.87 8.97
CA THR A 412 -26.56 10.06 8.13
C THR A 412 -26.52 9.75 6.63
N GLY A 413 -26.35 8.48 6.26
CA GLY A 413 -26.32 8.05 4.87
C GLY A 413 -25.05 8.49 4.14
N LYS A 414 -23.90 8.50 4.84
CA LYS A 414 -22.59 8.85 4.29
C LYS A 414 -21.58 7.75 4.58
N TYR A 415 -20.54 7.69 3.75
CA TYR A 415 -19.38 6.87 4.05
C TYR A 415 -18.51 7.57 5.10
N GLY A 416 -17.97 6.80 6.04
CA GLY A 416 -16.80 7.16 6.82
C GLY A 416 -15.61 6.36 6.30
N VAL A 417 -14.54 7.03 5.88
CA VAL A 417 -13.35 6.41 5.31
C VAL A 417 -12.14 6.65 6.19
N LYS A 418 -11.33 5.61 6.39
CA LYS A 418 -9.98 5.72 6.92
C LYS A 418 -9.07 4.81 6.11
N MET A 419 -8.13 5.41 5.39
CA MET A 419 -7.27 4.67 4.46
C MET A 419 -6.10 3.95 5.14
N LYS A 420 -5.79 4.32 6.39
CA LYS A 420 -4.61 3.86 7.13
C LYS A 420 -4.97 3.45 8.56
N ALA A 421 -4.25 2.48 9.10
CA ALA A 421 -4.36 2.10 10.51
C ALA A 421 -3.98 3.29 11.44
N PRO A 422 -4.41 3.31 12.71
CA PRO A 422 -5.25 2.33 13.40
C PRO A 422 -6.73 2.45 13.04
N TYR A 423 -7.42 1.31 12.88
CA TYR A 423 -8.85 1.24 12.55
C TYR A 423 -9.72 1.03 13.80
N ASN A 424 -11.03 1.22 13.67
CA ASN A 424 -12.00 0.90 14.71
C ASN A 424 -13.35 0.58 14.05
N THR A 425 -14.21 -0.15 14.78
CA THR A 425 -15.51 -0.59 14.26
C THR A 425 -16.62 0.46 14.42
N SER A 426 -16.37 1.54 15.17
CA SER A 426 -17.32 2.63 15.40
C SER A 426 -17.17 3.78 14.40
N GLY A 427 -16.26 3.68 13.43
CA GLY A 427 -15.99 4.75 12.46
C GLY A 427 -15.57 6.09 13.10
N SER A 428 -15.25 6.11 14.40
CA SER A 428 -14.88 7.34 15.10
C SER A 428 -13.53 7.84 14.55
N GLY A 429 -13.48 9.13 14.24
CA GLY A 429 -12.32 9.77 13.59
C GLY A 429 -12.11 9.37 12.13
N TYR A 430 -13.09 8.73 11.48
CA TYR A 430 -13.03 8.47 10.04
C TYR A 430 -13.49 9.72 9.28
N THR A 431 -12.92 9.97 8.11
CA THR A 431 -13.30 11.10 7.25
C THR A 431 -14.67 10.82 6.62
N ALA A 432 -15.64 11.67 6.90
CA ALA A 432 -16.97 11.56 6.29
C ALA A 432 -16.97 12.07 4.84
N THR A 433 -17.58 11.34 3.91
CA THR A 433 -17.75 11.79 2.53
C THR A 433 -18.88 12.82 2.41
N ALA A 434 -18.80 13.69 1.40
CA ALA A 434 -19.87 14.64 1.10
C ALA A 434 -21.11 13.97 0.45
N PHE A 435 -20.94 12.77 -0.10
CA PHE A 435 -21.96 11.99 -0.80
C PHE A 435 -22.33 10.70 -0.04
N GLY A 436 -23.40 10.05 -0.49
CA GLY A 436 -23.88 8.77 0.01
C GLY A 436 -24.52 7.95 -1.10
N MET A 437 -25.00 6.76 -0.77
CA MET A 437 -25.74 5.91 -1.71
C MET A 437 -27.20 6.33 -1.82
N SER A 438 -27.75 6.15 -3.03
CA SER A 438 -29.15 6.37 -3.39
C SER A 438 -29.63 5.24 -4.31
N GLY A 439 -30.94 5.08 -4.47
CA GLY A 439 -31.54 4.02 -5.29
C GLY A 439 -32.03 2.84 -4.45
N THR A 440 -31.87 1.62 -4.97
CA THR A 440 -32.37 0.38 -4.34
C THR A 440 -31.25 -0.40 -3.65
N SER A 441 -31.31 -0.51 -2.32
CA SER A 441 -30.38 -1.34 -1.55
C SER A 441 -30.50 -2.81 -1.99
N GLY A 442 -29.37 -3.40 -2.36
CA GLY A 442 -29.30 -4.72 -2.97
C GLY A 442 -29.58 -4.77 -4.47
N GLY A 443 -29.56 -3.61 -5.15
CA GLY A 443 -29.56 -3.52 -6.61
C GLY A 443 -28.16 -3.39 -7.21
N TYR A 444 -28.10 -3.22 -8.53
CA TYR A 444 -26.85 -3.00 -9.28
C TYR A 444 -26.41 -1.54 -9.25
N GLN A 445 -25.10 -1.32 -9.19
CA GLN A 445 -24.50 0.01 -9.18
C GLN A 445 -24.63 0.70 -10.55
N SER A 446 -24.85 2.03 -10.56
CA SER A 446 -25.01 2.82 -11.80
C SER A 446 -24.21 4.12 -11.84
N ALA A 447 -23.70 4.58 -10.69
CA ALA A 447 -22.83 5.74 -10.64
C ALA A 447 -21.91 5.65 -9.42
N HIS A 448 -20.73 6.26 -9.56
CA HIS A 448 -19.64 6.16 -8.59
C HIS A 448 -19.02 7.53 -8.32
N ASN A 449 -18.27 7.60 -7.23
CA ASN A 449 -17.36 8.69 -6.94
C ASN A 449 -15.94 8.13 -6.88
N MET A 450 -15.09 8.58 -7.81
CA MET A 450 -13.66 8.28 -7.79
C MET A 450 -12.92 9.42 -7.11
N SER A 451 -12.25 9.10 -5.99
CA SER A 451 -11.41 10.01 -5.23
C SER A 451 -10.20 9.28 -4.69
N GLU A 452 -9.32 9.96 -3.95
CA GLU A 452 -8.20 9.32 -3.25
C GLU A 452 -8.64 8.15 -2.34
N TYR A 453 -9.91 8.17 -1.90
CA TYR A 453 -10.55 7.15 -1.06
C TYR A 453 -11.02 5.91 -1.83
N GLY A 454 -10.76 5.81 -3.13
CA GLY A 454 -11.23 4.69 -3.97
C GLY A 454 -12.44 5.06 -4.83
N CYS A 455 -12.99 4.04 -5.49
CA CYS A 455 -14.22 4.13 -6.28
C CYS A 455 -15.41 3.65 -5.43
N LEU A 456 -16.22 4.59 -4.91
CA LEU A 456 -17.36 4.28 -4.04
C LEU A 456 -18.68 4.49 -4.79
N PRO A 457 -19.68 3.59 -4.66
CA PRO A 457 -20.97 3.76 -5.32
C PRO A 457 -21.77 4.93 -4.72
N ILE A 458 -22.47 5.67 -5.58
CA ILE A 458 -23.37 6.78 -5.18
C ILE A 458 -24.81 6.58 -5.65
N THR A 459 -25.02 5.73 -6.67
CA THR A 459 -26.35 5.39 -7.18
C THR A 459 -26.41 3.90 -7.49
N VAL A 460 -27.50 3.29 -7.06
CA VAL A 460 -27.78 1.85 -7.21
C VAL A 460 -29.10 1.70 -7.97
N SER A 461 -29.00 1.81 -9.29
CA SER A 461 -30.13 1.76 -10.23
C SER A 461 -29.73 1.16 -11.59
N GLY A 462 -28.65 0.37 -11.62
CA GLY A 462 -28.10 -0.22 -12.83
C GLY A 462 -28.74 -1.55 -13.20
N SER A 463 -28.02 -2.35 -14.00
CA SER A 463 -28.35 -3.72 -14.37
C SER A 463 -27.11 -4.62 -14.30
N ASP A 464 -27.31 -5.92 -14.50
CA ASP A 464 -26.26 -6.94 -14.68
C ASP A 464 -25.41 -6.76 -15.94
N SER A 465 -25.62 -5.67 -16.70
CA SER A 465 -24.94 -5.39 -17.96
C SER A 465 -24.53 -3.92 -18.11
N THR A 466 -24.62 -3.12 -17.05
CA THR A 466 -24.32 -1.69 -17.11
C THR A 466 -23.36 -1.23 -16.01
N TYR A 467 -22.53 -0.25 -16.32
CA TYR A 467 -21.59 0.41 -15.43
C TYR A 467 -20.61 -0.56 -14.74
N ILE A 468 -20.59 -0.59 -13.40
CA ILE A 468 -20.03 -1.70 -12.63
C ILE A 468 -21.23 -2.59 -12.28
N PRO A 469 -21.44 -3.72 -12.97
CA PRO A 469 -22.66 -4.51 -12.90
C PRO A 469 -22.71 -5.42 -11.67
N ASP A 470 -22.28 -4.91 -10.51
CA ASP A 470 -22.20 -5.62 -9.24
C ASP A 470 -23.11 -4.95 -8.20
N GLY A 471 -23.42 -5.66 -7.11
CA GLY A 471 -24.39 -5.20 -6.12
C GLY A 471 -23.87 -4.13 -5.16
N ALA A 472 -24.78 -3.37 -4.55
CA ALA A 472 -24.45 -2.53 -3.39
C ALA A 472 -25.58 -2.53 -2.36
N TRP A 473 -25.24 -2.73 -1.10
CA TRP A 473 -26.17 -2.78 0.03
C TRP A 473 -25.82 -1.71 1.05
N TRP A 474 -26.86 -1.09 1.59
CA TRP A 474 -26.70 -0.16 2.70
C TRP A 474 -27.90 -0.19 3.63
N ASN A 475 -27.64 0.29 4.84
CA ASN A 475 -28.63 0.53 5.87
C ASN A 475 -28.27 1.84 6.59
N THR A 476 -29.26 2.73 6.77
CA THR A 476 -29.10 4.01 7.47
C THR A 476 -29.70 3.99 8.89
N THR A 477 -30.31 2.88 9.34
CA THR A 477 -30.88 2.77 10.68
C THR A 477 -29.85 2.49 11.77
N GLN A 478 -28.64 2.08 11.38
CA GLN A 478 -27.53 1.80 12.27
C GLN A 478 -26.21 2.13 11.58
N GLN A 479 -25.14 2.17 12.37
CA GLN A 479 -23.80 2.20 11.80
C GLN A 479 -23.41 0.81 11.31
N ASN A 480 -22.98 0.72 10.04
CA ASN A 480 -22.60 -0.53 9.41
C ASN A 480 -21.11 -0.54 9.09
N PHE A 481 -20.47 -1.61 9.52
CA PHE A 481 -19.13 -1.97 9.10
C PHE A 481 -19.20 -2.61 7.70
N ALA A 482 -18.40 -2.11 6.75
CA ALA A 482 -18.48 -2.55 5.37
C ALA A 482 -18.05 -4.02 5.19
N ARG A 483 -18.61 -4.66 4.17
CA ARG A 483 -18.21 -5.98 3.68
C ARG A 483 -18.01 -5.88 2.18
N PHE A 484 -17.39 -6.88 1.56
CA PHE A 484 -17.25 -6.88 0.11
C PHE A 484 -17.40 -8.29 -0.49
N GLY A 485 -17.55 -8.32 -1.82
CA GLY A 485 -17.46 -9.52 -2.64
C GLY A 485 -18.78 -10.26 -2.86
N GLY A 486 -19.79 -10.04 -2.03
CA GLY A 486 -21.07 -10.76 -2.13
C GLY A 486 -20.98 -12.21 -1.64
N SER A 487 -22.13 -12.84 -1.44
CA SER A 487 -22.24 -14.27 -1.13
C SER A 487 -22.85 -15.04 -2.29
N GLY A 488 -22.68 -16.38 -2.30
CA GLY A 488 -23.30 -17.24 -3.32
C GLY A 488 -24.83 -17.36 -3.24
N GLY A 489 -25.50 -16.55 -2.43
CA GLY A 489 -26.95 -16.35 -2.46
C GLY A 489 -27.38 -15.10 -3.23
N ASN A 490 -26.44 -14.27 -3.69
CA ASN A 490 -26.73 -12.97 -4.28
C ASN A 490 -26.86 -12.97 -5.80
N GLY A 491 -26.63 -14.10 -6.48
CA GLY A 491 -26.65 -14.13 -7.94
C GLY A 491 -25.50 -13.30 -8.52
N LEU A 492 -25.71 -12.70 -9.68
CA LEU A 492 -24.71 -11.86 -10.36
C LEU A 492 -24.49 -10.50 -9.70
N LEU A 493 -25.07 -10.26 -8.51
CA LEU A 493 -24.73 -9.10 -7.69
C LEU A 493 -23.40 -9.28 -6.90
N VAL A 494 -22.70 -10.41 -7.04
CA VAL A 494 -21.33 -10.60 -6.52
C VAL A 494 -20.33 -9.73 -7.32
N GLY A 495 -19.01 -9.94 -7.21
CA GLY A 495 -18.00 -9.11 -7.90
C GLY A 495 -17.49 -7.96 -7.02
N ARG A 496 -17.43 -6.72 -7.53
CA ARG A 496 -17.18 -5.48 -6.77
C ARG A 496 -18.36 -5.09 -5.85
N ALA A 497 -19.03 -6.09 -5.31
CA ALA A 497 -20.14 -5.94 -4.39
C ALA A 497 -19.68 -5.26 -3.10
N LEU A 498 -20.47 -4.31 -2.60
CA LEU A 498 -20.21 -3.54 -1.38
C LEU A 498 -21.37 -3.56 -0.38
#